data_AF-A0A0S7ETQ1-F1
#
_entry.id   AF-A0A0S7ETQ1-F1
#
_cell.length_a   1.000
_cell.length_b   1.000
_cell.length_c   1.000
_cell.angle_alpha   90.00
_cell.angle_beta   90.00
_cell.angle_gamma   90.00
#
_symmetry.space_group_name_H-M   'P 1'
#
loop_
_entity.id
_entity.type
_entity.pdbx_description
1 polymer ?
#
loop_
_entity_poly.entity_id
_entity_poly.type
_entity_poly.pdbx_seq_one_letter_code
_entity_poly.pdbx_strand_id
1 'polypeptide(L)'
;TKERTAQCFLRVDDESMQRFHNRVRQILMASGSTTFTKIVNKWNTALIGLMTYFREAVVNTQELLDLLVKCENKIQTRIKIGLNSKMPSRFPPVVFYTPKELGGLGMLSMGHVLIPQSDLRWSKQTDVGITHFRSGMSHEEDQLIPNLYRYIQPWESEFIDSQRVWAEYALKRQEAIAQNRRLTLEDLEDSWDRGIPRINTLFQKDRHTLAYDKGWRVRTDFKQYQVLKQNPFWWTHQRHDGKLWNLNNYRTDMIQALGGVEGILEHTLFKGTYFPTWEGLFWYVHSTNN
;
A
#
# COMPACT_ATOMS: atom_id res chain seq x y z
N THR A 1 -2.52 -8.33 -35.75
CA THR A 1 -3.97 -8.58 -35.65
C THR A 1 -4.64 -8.02 -34.39
N LYS A 2 -3.90 -7.51 -33.37
CA LYS A 2 -4.46 -7.09 -32.06
C LYS A 2 -5.22 -8.22 -31.32
N GLU A 3 -4.97 -9.46 -31.71
CA GLU A 3 -5.57 -10.64 -31.08
C GLU A 3 -4.77 -11.04 -29.84
N ARG A 4 -5.47 -11.53 -28.81
CA ARG A 4 -4.86 -12.15 -27.64
C ARG A 4 -4.56 -13.62 -27.96
N THR A 5 -3.29 -13.95 -28.18
CA THR A 5 -2.85 -15.28 -28.62
C THR A 5 -2.36 -16.19 -27.49
N ALA A 6 -2.11 -15.63 -26.31
CA ALA A 6 -1.62 -16.35 -25.14
C ALA A 6 -2.14 -15.73 -23.84
N GLN A 7 -2.03 -16.47 -22.74
CA GLN A 7 -2.30 -16.01 -21.37
C GLN A 7 -1.06 -16.27 -20.52
N CYS A 8 -0.74 -15.33 -19.63
CA CYS A 8 0.36 -15.44 -18.69
C CYS A 8 -0.20 -15.48 -17.26
N PHE A 9 0.00 -16.60 -16.57
CA PHE A 9 -0.39 -16.74 -15.17
C PHE A 9 0.77 -16.34 -14.27
N LEU A 10 0.53 -15.40 -13.37
CA LEU A 10 1.55 -14.82 -12.49
C LEU A 10 1.36 -15.32 -11.05
N ARG A 11 2.47 -15.68 -10.40
CA ARG A 11 2.56 -15.98 -8.96
C ARG A 11 3.80 -15.31 -8.37
N VAL A 12 3.80 -15.14 -7.05
CA VAL A 12 4.96 -14.62 -6.32
C VAL A 12 5.90 -15.77 -5.99
N ASP A 13 7.19 -15.55 -6.25
CA ASP A 13 8.25 -16.51 -5.96
C ASP A 13 8.47 -16.74 -4.45
N ASP A 14 8.86 -17.97 -4.09
CA ASP A 14 9.07 -18.41 -2.71
C ASP A 14 10.17 -17.60 -2.01
N GLU A 15 11.24 -17.26 -2.72
CA GLU A 15 12.32 -16.46 -2.16
C GLU A 15 11.81 -15.07 -1.75
N SER A 16 10.98 -14.46 -2.59
CA SER A 16 10.36 -13.16 -2.32
C SER A 16 9.40 -13.20 -1.14
N MET A 17 8.60 -14.27 -1.02
CA MET A 17 7.75 -14.50 0.16
C MET A 17 8.58 -14.61 1.44
N GLN A 18 9.69 -15.37 1.39
CA GLN A 18 10.56 -15.56 2.53
C GLN A 18 11.31 -14.27 2.91
N ARG A 19 11.74 -13.47 1.92
CA ARG A 19 12.31 -12.12 2.15
C ARG A 19 11.31 -11.22 2.87
N PHE A 20 10.03 -11.23 2.48
CA PHE A 20 8.98 -10.48 3.18
C PHE A 20 8.77 -10.98 4.61
N HIS A 21 8.68 -12.29 4.81
CA HIS A 21 8.55 -12.88 6.15
C HIS A 21 9.73 -12.48 7.06
N ASN A 22 10.96 -12.59 6.56
CA ASN A 22 12.16 -12.20 7.28
C ASN A 22 12.16 -10.69 7.59
N ARG A 23 11.67 -9.86 6.67
CA ARG A 23 11.52 -8.43 6.92
C ARG A 23 10.56 -8.15 8.07
N VAL A 24 9.42 -8.83 8.13
CA VAL A 24 8.46 -8.71 9.24
C VAL A 24 9.05 -9.22 10.56
N ARG A 25 9.79 -10.35 10.54
CA ARG A 25 10.52 -10.85 11.70
C ARG A 25 11.52 -9.81 12.22
N GLN A 26 12.28 -9.18 11.34
CA GLN A 26 13.22 -8.12 11.70
C GLN A 26 12.49 -6.91 12.33
N ILE A 27 11.31 -6.52 11.81
CA ILE A 27 10.48 -5.48 12.44
C ILE A 27 10.16 -5.87 13.87
N LEU A 28 9.65 -7.09 14.11
CA LEU A 28 9.27 -7.56 15.43
C LEU A 28 10.45 -7.64 16.41
N MET A 29 11.61 -8.14 15.96
CA MET A 29 12.82 -8.25 16.78
C MET A 29 13.41 -6.89 17.15
N ALA A 30 13.41 -5.93 16.21
CA ALA A 30 13.93 -4.58 16.44
C ALA A 30 12.95 -3.66 17.20
N SER A 31 11.80 -4.17 17.64
CA SER A 31 10.72 -3.39 18.26
C SER A 31 10.67 -3.53 19.79
N GLY A 32 11.82 -3.63 20.46
CA GLY A 32 11.96 -3.83 21.91
C GLY A 32 11.10 -2.87 22.75
N SER A 33 11.50 -1.59 22.78
CA SER A 33 10.78 -0.50 23.47
C SER A 33 10.47 0.67 22.53
N THR A 34 10.20 0.37 21.25
CA THR A 34 9.85 1.39 20.25
C THR A 34 8.37 1.75 20.34
N THR A 35 8.01 2.99 19.97
CA THR A 35 6.61 3.43 19.91
C THR A 35 5.77 2.56 18.96
N PHE A 36 4.48 2.35 19.28
CA PHE A 36 3.57 1.57 18.43
C PHE A 36 3.45 2.14 17.02
N THR A 37 3.46 3.47 16.90
CA THR A 37 3.46 4.16 15.60
C THR A 37 4.69 3.81 14.76
N LYS A 38 5.89 3.68 15.35
CA LYS A 38 7.10 3.26 14.63
C LYS A 38 6.99 1.82 14.14
N ILE A 39 6.37 0.91 14.90
CA ILE A 39 6.15 -0.48 14.48
C ILE A 39 5.21 -0.52 13.28
N VAL A 40 4.06 0.17 13.37
CA VAL A 40 3.06 0.22 12.30
C VAL A 40 3.60 0.92 11.05
N ASN A 41 4.40 1.97 11.18
CA ASN A 41 5.04 2.62 10.03
C ASN A 41 5.99 1.69 9.26
N LYS A 42 6.76 0.87 9.99
CA LYS A 42 7.64 -0.13 9.38
C LYS A 42 6.83 -1.23 8.69
N TRP A 43 5.73 -1.67 9.29
CA TRP A 43 4.78 -2.61 8.68
C TRP A 43 4.19 -2.05 7.40
N ASN A 44 3.58 -0.86 7.45
CA ASN A 44 2.97 -0.21 6.29
C ASN A 44 3.97 -0.04 5.14
N THR A 45 5.21 0.34 5.45
CA THR A 45 6.26 0.51 4.44
C THR A 45 6.65 -0.83 3.78
N ALA A 46 6.76 -1.91 4.57
CA ALA A 46 7.03 -3.24 4.05
C ALA A 46 5.86 -3.80 3.23
N LEU A 47 4.62 -3.62 3.71
CA LEU A 47 3.41 -4.08 3.04
C LEU A 47 3.19 -3.34 1.72
N ILE A 48 3.30 -2.00 1.71
CA ILE A 48 3.20 -1.22 0.47
C ILE A 48 4.29 -1.68 -0.51
N GLY A 49 5.54 -1.82 -0.08
CA GLY A 49 6.63 -2.26 -0.96
C GLY A 49 6.39 -3.62 -1.62
N LEU A 50 5.79 -4.57 -0.89
CA LEU A 50 5.38 -5.86 -1.44
C LEU A 50 4.21 -5.68 -2.43
N MET A 51 3.13 -5.03 -1.98
CA MET A 51 1.88 -4.96 -2.74
C MET A 51 2.00 -4.11 -4.01
N THR A 52 2.79 -3.04 -4.00
CA THR A 52 2.95 -2.17 -5.18
C THR A 52 3.95 -2.73 -6.20
N TYR A 53 4.84 -3.63 -5.78
CA TYR A 53 5.74 -4.36 -6.67
C TYR A 53 5.03 -5.55 -7.34
N PHE A 54 4.40 -6.43 -6.57
CA PHE A 54 3.79 -7.66 -7.10
C PHE A 54 2.36 -7.49 -7.60
N ARG A 55 1.61 -6.51 -7.09
CA ARG A 55 0.22 -6.17 -7.48
C ARG A 55 -0.67 -7.42 -7.65
N GLU A 56 -1.06 -7.74 -8.88
CA GLU A 56 -1.99 -8.83 -9.23
C GLU A 56 -1.48 -10.24 -8.91
N ALA A 57 -0.15 -10.46 -8.90
CA ALA A 57 0.43 -11.77 -8.59
C ALA A 57 0.15 -12.24 -7.15
N VAL A 58 -0.15 -11.30 -6.24
CA VAL A 58 -0.44 -11.61 -4.83
C VAL A 58 -1.73 -12.43 -4.69
N VAL A 59 -2.76 -12.12 -5.48
CA VAL A 59 -4.07 -12.79 -5.38
C VAL A 59 -4.00 -14.25 -5.85
N ASN A 60 -3.13 -14.54 -6.81
CA ASN A 60 -2.93 -15.89 -7.33
C ASN A 60 -2.04 -16.76 -6.41
N THR A 61 -1.43 -16.18 -5.39
CA THR A 61 -0.49 -16.86 -4.49
C THR A 61 -1.11 -17.02 -3.11
N GLN A 62 -1.84 -18.13 -2.91
CA GLN A 62 -2.58 -18.39 -1.66
C GLN A 62 -1.66 -18.45 -0.44
N GLU A 63 -0.45 -18.99 -0.59
CA GLU A 63 0.54 -19.10 0.47
C GLU A 63 0.99 -17.72 0.96
N LEU A 64 1.04 -16.74 0.05
CA LEU A 64 1.34 -15.35 0.39
C LEU A 64 0.19 -14.70 1.15
N LEU A 65 -1.06 -14.96 0.77
CA LEU A 65 -2.23 -14.46 1.50
C LEU A 65 -2.24 -14.98 2.94
N ASP A 66 -1.96 -16.27 3.12
CA ASP A 66 -1.82 -16.90 4.45
C ASP A 66 -0.69 -16.27 5.27
N LEU A 67 0.46 -16.00 4.63
CA LEU A 67 1.59 -15.36 5.26
C LEU A 67 1.27 -13.90 5.67
N LEU A 68 0.57 -13.15 4.82
CA LEU A 68 0.15 -11.77 5.09
C LEU A 68 -0.74 -11.69 6.33
N VAL A 69 -1.76 -12.55 6.40
CA VAL A 69 -2.68 -12.67 7.56
C VAL A 69 -1.91 -13.00 8.83
N LYS A 70 -1.00 -13.98 8.77
CA LYS A 70 -0.17 -14.37 9.93
C LYS A 70 0.74 -13.22 10.39
N CYS A 71 1.38 -12.53 9.45
CA CYS A 71 2.28 -11.41 9.74
C CYS A 71 1.53 -10.21 10.33
N GLU A 72 0.36 -9.87 9.79
CA GLU A 72 -0.49 -8.81 10.29
C GLU A 72 -0.94 -9.08 11.74
N ASN A 73 -1.42 -10.29 12.02
CA ASN A 73 -1.75 -10.74 13.36
C ASN A 73 -0.56 -10.68 14.34
N LYS A 74 0.65 -11.03 13.89
CA LYS A 74 1.86 -10.92 14.72
C LYS A 74 2.20 -9.47 15.08
N ILE A 75 2.05 -8.54 14.12
CA ILE A 75 2.27 -7.10 14.36
C ILE A 75 1.25 -6.57 15.37
N GLN A 76 -0.03 -6.87 15.19
CA GLN A 76 -1.06 -6.50 16.16
C GLN A 76 -0.79 -7.10 17.54
N THR A 77 -0.42 -8.39 17.60
CA THR A 77 -0.08 -9.07 18.85
C THR A 77 1.11 -8.41 19.55
N ARG A 78 2.11 -7.90 18.81
CA ARG A 78 3.23 -7.17 19.40
C ARG A 78 2.78 -5.88 20.09
N ILE A 79 1.84 -5.15 19.50
CA ILE A 79 1.25 -3.94 20.11
C ILE A 79 0.45 -4.30 21.36
N LYS A 80 -0.38 -5.35 21.27
CA LYS A 80 -1.15 -5.91 22.40
C LYS A 80 -0.24 -6.26 23.59
N ILE A 81 0.87 -6.96 23.35
CA ILE A 81 1.87 -7.29 24.39
C ILE A 81 2.47 -6.03 25.02
N GLY A 82 2.71 -4.97 24.24
CA GLY A 82 3.20 -3.70 24.76
C GLY A 82 2.25 -3.01 25.75
N LEU A 83 0.95 -3.34 25.70
CA LEU A 83 -0.08 -2.87 26.63
C LEU A 83 -0.45 -3.93 27.69
N ASN A 84 0.35 -4.99 27.81
CA ASN A 84 0.18 -6.09 28.76
C ASN A 84 -1.22 -6.74 28.72
N SER A 85 -1.82 -6.85 27.54
CA SER A 85 -3.11 -7.53 27.34
C SER A 85 -3.15 -8.18 25.97
N LYS A 86 -3.75 -9.36 25.85
CA LYS A 86 -4.03 -10.01 24.55
C LYS A 86 -5.53 -10.18 24.29
N MET A 87 -6.37 -9.68 25.19
CA MET A 87 -7.82 -9.89 25.17
C MET A 87 -8.44 -9.19 23.94
N PRO A 88 -9.09 -9.91 23.01
CA PRO A 88 -9.62 -9.33 21.77
C PRO A 88 -10.58 -8.15 21.99
N SER A 89 -11.46 -8.23 22.99
CA SER A 89 -12.45 -7.19 23.30
C SER A 89 -11.84 -5.83 23.68
N ARG A 90 -10.58 -5.79 24.13
CA ARG A 90 -9.87 -4.53 24.43
C ARG A 90 -9.21 -3.90 23.20
N PHE A 91 -9.13 -4.65 22.10
CA PHE A 91 -8.42 -4.25 20.89
C PHE A 91 -9.30 -4.45 19.66
N PRO A 92 -10.43 -3.71 19.58
CA PRO A 92 -11.23 -3.69 18.37
C PRO A 92 -10.41 -3.15 17.18
N PRO A 93 -10.77 -3.50 15.93
CA PRO A 93 -10.05 -3.08 14.72
C PRO A 93 -9.80 -1.57 14.65
N VAL A 94 -10.73 -0.75 15.16
CA VAL A 94 -10.65 0.71 15.23
C VAL A 94 -9.35 1.21 15.89
N VAL A 95 -8.79 0.49 16.88
CA VAL A 95 -7.54 0.90 17.54
C VAL A 95 -6.33 0.81 16.59
N PHE A 96 -6.34 -0.15 15.67
CA PHE A 96 -5.23 -0.37 14.74
C PHE A 96 -5.37 0.43 13.45
N TYR A 97 -6.58 0.45 12.87
CA TYR A 97 -6.80 0.92 11.50
C TYR A 97 -7.23 2.38 11.39
N THR A 98 -7.71 2.99 12.47
CA THR A 98 -8.04 4.43 12.48
C THR A 98 -6.81 5.25 12.04
N PRO A 99 -6.98 6.21 11.11
CA PRO A 99 -5.89 7.06 10.67
C PRO A 99 -5.25 7.88 11.81
N LYS A 100 -4.01 8.32 11.62
CA LYS A 100 -3.22 8.95 12.68
C LYS A 100 -3.74 10.32 13.09
N GLU A 101 -4.32 11.03 12.13
CA GLU A 101 -5.01 12.30 12.31
C GLU A 101 -6.25 12.21 13.21
N LEU A 102 -6.78 11.01 13.43
CA LEU A 102 -7.87 10.73 14.38
C LEU A 102 -7.35 9.98 15.63
N GLY A 103 -6.05 10.01 15.89
CA GLY A 103 -5.43 9.40 17.08
C GLY A 103 -5.16 7.90 17.00
N GLY A 104 -5.47 7.25 15.88
CA GLY A 104 -5.19 5.83 15.66
C GLY A 104 -3.75 5.54 15.20
N LEU A 105 -3.45 4.27 14.95
CA LEU A 105 -2.12 3.87 14.47
C LEU A 105 -1.95 3.99 12.94
N GLY A 106 -3.07 4.06 12.19
CA GLY A 106 -3.08 4.11 10.73
C GLY A 106 -2.45 2.89 10.09
N MET A 107 -2.69 1.70 10.65
CA MET A 107 -2.23 0.43 10.08
C MET A 107 -2.93 0.16 8.75
N LEU A 108 -2.21 -0.37 7.75
CA LEU A 108 -2.80 -0.84 6.50
C LEU A 108 -3.11 -2.33 6.61
N SER A 109 -4.31 -2.70 6.14
CA SER A 109 -4.85 -4.07 6.18
C SER A 109 -4.69 -4.79 4.83
N MET A 110 -4.19 -6.02 4.91
CA MET A 110 -4.25 -7.01 3.82
C MET A 110 -4.73 -8.38 4.34
N GLY A 111 -4.94 -8.53 5.65
CA GLY A 111 -5.35 -9.77 6.32
C GLY A 111 -6.85 -9.97 6.46
N HIS A 112 -7.66 -8.92 6.32
CA HIS A 112 -9.13 -9.00 6.29
C HIS A 112 -9.60 -9.41 4.89
N VAL A 113 -9.22 -10.61 4.46
CA VAL A 113 -9.53 -11.17 3.14
C VAL A 113 -10.11 -12.56 3.29
N LEU A 114 -11.04 -12.90 2.41
CA LEU A 114 -11.51 -14.28 2.21
C LEU A 114 -10.48 -15.01 1.36
N ILE A 115 -9.81 -15.99 1.96
CA ILE A 115 -8.76 -16.78 1.31
C ILE A 115 -9.45 -17.93 0.56
N PRO A 116 -9.27 -18.03 -0.77
CA PRO A 116 -9.78 -19.16 -1.53
C PRO A 116 -9.22 -20.48 -1.00
N GLN A 117 -10.08 -21.47 -0.82
CA GLN A 117 -9.70 -22.84 -0.52
C GLN A 117 -10.38 -23.76 -1.54
N SER A 118 -9.58 -24.65 -2.12
CA SER A 118 -10.06 -25.79 -2.88
C SER A 118 -9.71 -27.07 -2.12
N ASP A 119 -10.32 -28.19 -2.50
CA ASP A 119 -10.04 -29.48 -1.88
C ASP A 119 -8.55 -29.83 -2.07
N LEU A 120 -7.80 -29.87 -0.95
CA LEU A 120 -6.36 -30.11 -0.89
C LEU A 120 -5.93 -31.45 -1.50
N ARG A 121 -6.86 -32.39 -1.67
CA ARG A 121 -6.59 -33.70 -2.27
C ARG A 121 -6.51 -33.64 -3.80
N TRP A 122 -7.21 -32.71 -4.45
CA TRP A 122 -7.21 -32.54 -5.91
C TRP A 122 -6.47 -31.29 -6.38
N SER A 123 -6.27 -30.28 -5.51
CA SER A 123 -5.57 -29.03 -5.85
C SER A 123 -4.10 -29.23 -6.28
N LYS A 124 -3.48 -30.35 -5.92
CA LYS A 124 -2.12 -30.71 -6.37
C LYS A 124 -2.06 -31.24 -7.81
N GLN A 125 -3.19 -31.64 -8.39
CA GLN A 125 -3.25 -32.30 -9.71
C GLN A 125 -3.87 -31.41 -10.79
N THR A 126 -4.85 -30.57 -10.44
CA THR A 126 -5.49 -29.62 -11.37
C THR A 126 -5.93 -28.35 -10.63
N ASP A 127 -6.06 -27.24 -11.35
CA ASP A 127 -6.78 -26.04 -10.86
C ASP A 127 -8.27 -26.35 -10.78
N VAL A 128 -8.66 -27.14 -9.78
CA VAL A 128 -10.04 -27.24 -9.36
C VAL A 128 -10.41 -25.85 -8.82
N GLY A 129 -11.42 -25.22 -9.42
CA GLY A 129 -11.85 -23.88 -9.05
C GLY A 129 -12.13 -23.70 -7.55
N ILE A 130 -12.37 -22.46 -7.14
CA ILE A 130 -12.58 -22.11 -5.73
C ILE A 130 -13.88 -22.77 -5.24
N THR A 131 -13.79 -23.70 -4.28
CA THR A 131 -14.96 -24.41 -3.73
C THR A 131 -15.46 -23.76 -2.43
N HIS A 132 -14.54 -23.26 -1.60
CA HIS A 132 -14.86 -22.64 -0.32
C HIS A 132 -13.97 -21.42 -0.05
N PHE A 133 -14.38 -20.58 0.89
CA PHE A 133 -13.60 -19.44 1.37
C PHE A 133 -13.30 -19.60 2.86
N ARG A 134 -12.06 -19.34 3.25
CA ARG A 134 -11.64 -19.25 4.66
C ARG A 134 -11.43 -17.79 5.04
N SER A 135 -12.06 -17.33 6.12
CA SER A 135 -11.80 -15.98 6.62
C SER A 135 -10.36 -15.84 7.12
N GLY A 136 -9.66 -14.78 6.71
CA GLY A 136 -8.29 -14.49 7.14
C GLY A 136 -8.22 -13.98 8.58
N MET A 137 -8.97 -12.93 8.91
CA MET A 137 -9.03 -12.33 10.25
C MET A 137 -10.47 -12.19 10.74
N SER A 138 -10.65 -12.32 12.05
CA SER A 138 -11.93 -12.10 12.72
C SER A 138 -12.25 -10.60 12.85
N HIS A 139 -13.49 -10.22 12.58
CA HIS A 139 -14.06 -8.90 12.83
C HIS A 139 -15.49 -9.06 13.38
N GLU A 140 -16.08 -7.99 13.88
CA GLU A 140 -17.49 -7.98 14.30
C GLU A 140 -18.40 -8.21 13.09
N GLU A 141 -19.57 -8.81 13.32
CA GLU A 141 -20.55 -9.09 12.26
C GLU A 141 -20.88 -7.76 11.52
N ASP A 142 -20.82 -7.80 10.19
CA ASP A 142 -21.03 -6.67 9.26
C ASP A 142 -19.92 -5.60 9.12
N GLN A 143 -18.82 -5.67 9.87
CA GLN A 143 -17.72 -4.70 9.75
C GLN A 143 -16.67 -5.08 8.69
N LEU A 144 -16.82 -4.59 7.45
CA LEU A 144 -15.86 -4.86 6.37
C LEU A 144 -14.67 -3.90 6.39
N ILE A 145 -13.50 -4.39 6.81
CA ILE A 145 -12.24 -3.62 6.76
C ILE A 145 -11.70 -3.55 5.32
N PRO A 146 -11.49 -2.34 4.74
CA PRO A 146 -10.96 -2.19 3.40
C PRO A 146 -9.59 -2.84 3.23
N ASN A 147 -9.45 -3.61 2.14
CA ASN A 147 -8.23 -4.30 1.78
C ASN A 147 -7.39 -3.45 0.81
N LEU A 148 -6.08 -3.32 1.10
CA LEU A 148 -5.11 -2.56 0.32
C LEU A 148 -5.08 -2.93 -1.18
N TYR A 149 -5.29 -4.20 -1.54
CA TYR A 149 -5.27 -4.65 -2.94
C TYR A 149 -6.26 -3.88 -3.83
N ARG A 150 -7.43 -3.51 -3.30
CA ARG A 150 -8.47 -2.79 -4.06
C ARG A 150 -8.05 -1.36 -4.46
N TYR A 151 -7.04 -0.82 -3.81
CA TYR A 151 -6.56 0.56 -3.99
C TYR A 151 -5.23 0.62 -4.75
N ILE A 152 -4.76 -0.51 -5.27
CA ILE A 152 -3.57 -0.60 -6.10
C ILE A 152 -4.01 -1.12 -7.47
N GLN A 153 -3.87 -0.28 -8.49
CA GLN A 153 -4.23 -0.64 -9.87
C GLN A 153 -3.34 -1.81 -10.36
N PRO A 154 -3.86 -2.83 -11.06
CA PRO A 154 -3.03 -3.90 -11.62
C PRO A 154 -1.99 -3.41 -12.64
N TRP A 155 -0.91 -4.17 -12.83
CA TRP A 155 0.15 -3.80 -13.79
C TRP A 155 -0.35 -3.81 -15.23
N GLU A 156 -1.17 -4.80 -15.63
CA GLU A 156 -1.78 -4.83 -16.97
C GLU A 156 -2.52 -3.52 -17.26
N SER A 157 -3.36 -3.07 -16.32
CA SER A 157 -4.13 -1.82 -16.47
C SER A 157 -3.23 -0.58 -16.53
N GLU A 158 -2.16 -0.52 -15.73
CA GLU A 158 -1.19 0.58 -15.76
C GLU A 158 -0.42 0.65 -17.08
N PHE A 159 -0.04 -0.49 -17.67
CA PHE A 159 0.67 -0.51 -18.95
C PHE A 159 -0.23 -0.08 -20.12
N ILE A 160 -1.48 -0.57 -20.14
CA ILE A 160 -2.47 -0.16 -21.14
C ILE A 160 -2.75 1.35 -21.03
N ASP A 161 -3.01 1.83 -19.81
CA ASP A 161 -3.28 3.25 -19.58
C ASP A 161 -2.05 4.12 -19.89
N SER A 162 -0.83 3.63 -19.60
CA SER A 162 0.41 4.33 -19.95
C SER A 162 0.56 4.55 -21.45
N GLN A 163 0.31 3.53 -22.28
CA GLN A 163 0.39 3.68 -23.74
C GLN A 163 -0.60 4.73 -24.23
N ARG A 164 -1.83 4.72 -23.70
CA ARG A 164 -2.88 5.69 -24.04
C ARG A 164 -2.48 7.11 -23.64
N VAL A 165 -2.10 7.31 -22.37
CA VAL A 165 -1.76 8.63 -21.81
C VAL A 165 -0.56 9.25 -22.51
N TRP A 166 0.50 8.47 -22.77
CA TRP A 166 1.68 8.99 -23.45
C TRP A 166 1.44 9.26 -24.95
N ALA A 167 0.56 8.50 -25.62
CA ALA A 167 0.13 8.80 -26.98
C ALA A 167 -0.71 10.08 -27.06
N GLU A 168 -1.69 10.24 -26.16
CA GLU A 168 -2.50 11.46 -26.04
C GLU A 168 -1.61 12.68 -25.72
N TYR A 169 -0.65 12.55 -24.80
CA TYR A 169 0.32 13.60 -24.50
C TYR A 169 1.14 14.01 -25.73
N ALA A 170 1.60 13.05 -26.53
CA ALA A 170 2.38 13.33 -27.73
C ALA A 170 1.59 14.15 -28.76
N LEU A 171 0.31 13.82 -28.95
CA LEU A 171 -0.61 14.57 -29.81
C LEU A 171 -0.87 15.98 -29.27
N LYS A 172 -1.27 16.10 -27.99
CA LYS A 172 -1.50 17.39 -27.31
C LYS A 172 -0.25 18.29 -27.40
N ARG A 173 0.94 17.72 -27.26
CA ARG A 173 2.21 18.44 -27.39
C ARG A 173 2.48 18.92 -28.81
N GLN A 174 2.21 18.10 -29.84
CA GLN A 174 2.38 18.50 -31.24
C GLN A 174 1.41 19.63 -31.61
N GLU A 175 0.14 19.52 -31.21
CA GLU A 175 -0.86 20.56 -31.42
C GLU A 175 -0.48 21.87 -30.73
N ALA A 176 0.01 21.79 -29.48
CA ALA A 176 0.49 22.96 -28.76
C ALA A 176 1.65 23.67 -29.48
N ILE A 177 2.61 22.90 -30.00
CA ILE A 177 3.74 23.45 -30.76
C ILE A 177 3.26 24.07 -32.08
N ALA A 178 2.34 23.43 -32.80
CA ALA A 178 1.77 23.96 -34.03
C ALA A 178 1.01 25.28 -33.81
N GLN A 179 0.38 25.42 -32.65
CA GLN A 179 -0.30 26.65 -32.22
C GLN A 179 0.63 27.67 -31.54
N ASN A 180 1.95 27.41 -31.50
CA ASN A 180 2.95 28.22 -30.78
C ASN A 180 2.58 28.47 -29.30
N ARG A 181 1.84 27.56 -28.67
CA ARG A 181 1.50 27.60 -27.24
C ARG A 181 2.37 26.63 -26.46
N ARG A 182 2.58 26.92 -25.17
CA ARG A 182 3.21 25.98 -24.25
C ARG A 182 2.12 25.16 -23.58
N LEU A 183 2.27 23.84 -23.57
CA LEU A 183 1.40 22.94 -22.82
C LEU A 183 1.48 23.28 -21.31
N THR A 184 0.33 23.47 -20.68
CA THR A 184 0.23 23.80 -19.26
C THR A 184 -0.20 22.59 -18.43
N LEU A 185 -0.27 22.76 -17.11
CA LEU A 185 -0.81 21.77 -16.18
C LEU A 185 -2.28 21.44 -16.51
N GLU A 186 -3.06 22.47 -16.81
CA GLU A 186 -4.51 22.38 -17.04
C GLU A 186 -4.86 21.47 -18.23
N ASP A 187 -3.99 21.43 -19.25
CA ASP A 187 -4.16 20.55 -20.42
C ASP A 187 -4.05 19.04 -20.07
N LEU A 188 -3.49 18.70 -18.90
CA LEU A 188 -3.14 17.34 -18.46
C LEU A 188 -3.75 16.95 -17.12
N GLU A 189 -4.68 17.73 -16.58
CA GLU A 189 -5.29 17.46 -15.26
C GLU A 189 -5.99 16.10 -15.23
N ASP A 190 -6.61 15.71 -16.35
CA ASP A 190 -7.28 14.42 -16.57
C ASP A 190 -6.36 13.19 -16.40
N SER A 191 -5.07 13.38 -16.65
CA SER A 191 -4.05 12.33 -16.76
C SER A 191 -2.90 12.52 -15.78
N TRP A 192 -2.98 13.51 -14.89
CA TRP A 192 -1.88 13.99 -14.06
C TRP A 192 -1.10 12.90 -13.31
N ASP A 193 -1.80 11.97 -12.66
CA ASP A 193 -1.21 10.88 -11.88
C ASP A 193 -1.15 9.56 -12.65
N ARG A 194 -1.21 9.59 -13.98
CA ARG A 194 -1.24 8.40 -14.84
C ARG A 194 0.04 8.21 -15.65
N GLY A 195 0.17 7.00 -16.19
CA GLY A 195 1.29 6.57 -17.03
C GLY A 195 2.50 6.05 -16.26
N ILE A 196 3.33 5.29 -16.97
CA ILE A 196 4.63 4.80 -16.52
C ILE A 196 5.67 5.19 -17.58
N PRO A 197 6.58 6.15 -17.28
CA PRO A 197 6.63 7.00 -16.08
C PRO A 197 5.39 7.88 -15.90
N ARG A 198 5.15 8.39 -14.68
CA ARG A 198 4.00 9.29 -14.41
C ARG A 198 4.14 10.62 -15.14
N ILE A 199 3.08 11.09 -15.80
CA ILE A 199 3.17 12.30 -16.63
C ILE A 199 3.51 13.57 -15.82
N ASN A 200 3.06 13.65 -14.56
CA ASN A 200 3.37 14.76 -13.67
C ASN A 200 4.89 14.97 -13.42
N THR A 201 5.74 13.97 -13.67
CA THR A 201 7.20 14.13 -13.49
C THR A 201 7.80 15.13 -14.47
N LEU A 202 7.13 15.43 -15.59
CA LEU A 202 7.54 16.44 -16.57
C LEU A 202 7.60 17.86 -15.99
N PHE A 203 6.85 18.11 -14.90
CA PHE A 203 6.68 19.41 -14.26
C PHE A 203 7.47 19.54 -12.95
N GLN A 204 8.40 18.61 -12.69
CA GLN A 204 9.29 18.71 -11.54
C GLN A 204 10.25 19.90 -11.65
N LYS A 205 10.49 20.55 -10.51
CA LYS A 205 11.43 21.68 -10.38
C LYS A 205 12.85 21.31 -10.86
N ASP A 206 13.30 20.10 -10.51
CA ASP A 206 14.69 19.66 -10.73
C ASP A 206 14.87 18.81 -12.00
N ARG A 207 13.91 18.84 -12.95
CA ARG A 207 13.95 17.98 -14.14
C ARG A 207 15.24 18.14 -14.98
N HIS A 208 15.82 19.34 -14.98
CA HIS A 208 17.03 19.66 -15.74
C HIS A 208 18.28 18.98 -15.15
N THR A 209 18.35 18.81 -13.83
CA THR A 209 19.46 18.09 -13.19
C THR A 209 19.26 16.58 -13.30
N LEU A 210 18.02 16.09 -13.15
CA LEU A 210 17.66 14.68 -13.29
C LEU A 210 17.93 14.12 -14.69
N ALA A 211 17.95 14.97 -15.72
CA ALA A 211 18.35 14.58 -17.07
C ALA A 211 19.74 13.93 -17.14
N TYR A 212 20.65 14.30 -16.23
CA TYR A 212 22.02 13.77 -16.15
C TYR A 212 22.16 12.55 -15.21
N ASP A 213 21.14 12.25 -14.40
CA ASP A 213 21.19 11.13 -13.46
C ASP A 213 20.89 9.80 -14.19
N LYS A 214 21.92 9.25 -14.85
CA LYS A 214 21.84 7.96 -15.56
C LYS A 214 22.28 6.80 -14.65
N GLY A 215 21.79 5.60 -14.95
CA GLY A 215 22.13 4.39 -14.20
C GLY A 215 21.59 4.36 -12.76
N TRP A 216 20.57 5.18 -12.45
CA TRP A 216 20.04 5.31 -11.09
C TRP A 216 19.37 4.03 -10.57
N ARG A 217 18.79 3.18 -11.44
CA ARG A 217 18.14 1.91 -11.03
C ARG A 217 19.16 0.93 -10.45
N VAL A 218 20.22 0.61 -11.20
CA VAL A 218 21.30 -0.28 -10.71
C VAL A 218 22.00 0.33 -9.51
N ARG A 219 22.18 1.65 -9.48
CA ARG A 219 22.72 2.35 -8.31
C ARG A 219 21.84 2.13 -7.07
N THR A 220 20.52 2.19 -7.21
CA THR A 220 19.56 1.99 -6.10
C THR A 220 19.56 0.54 -5.64
N ASP A 221 19.61 -0.41 -6.56
CA ASP A 221 19.70 -1.84 -6.22
C ASP A 221 21.00 -2.15 -5.45
N PHE A 222 22.14 -1.61 -5.90
CA PHE A 222 23.43 -1.85 -5.26
C PHE A 222 23.60 -1.11 -3.92
N LYS A 223 22.66 -0.23 -3.53
CA LYS A 223 22.69 0.39 -2.20
C LYS A 223 22.59 -0.63 -1.08
N GLN A 224 22.07 -1.83 -1.32
CA GLN A 224 22.04 -2.91 -0.34
C GLN A 224 23.43 -3.30 0.18
N TYR A 225 24.48 -3.11 -0.62
CA TYR A 225 25.88 -3.40 -0.24
C TYR A 225 26.58 -2.21 0.43
N GLN A 226 25.96 -1.03 0.41
CA GLN A 226 26.54 0.22 0.94
C GLN A 226 25.84 0.70 2.20
N VAL A 227 24.54 0.41 2.34
CA VAL A 227 23.68 0.94 3.39
C VAL A 227 22.98 -0.23 4.09
N LEU A 228 23.18 -0.33 5.40
CA LEU A 228 22.59 -1.42 6.21
C LEU A 228 21.05 -1.36 6.29
N LYS A 229 20.48 -0.17 6.10
CA LYS A 229 19.02 0.03 6.06
C LYS A 229 18.46 -0.55 4.76
N GLN A 230 17.65 -1.61 4.90
CA GLN A 230 16.93 -2.22 3.79
C GLN A 230 15.88 -1.26 3.19
N ASN A 231 15.88 -1.15 1.86
CA ASN A 231 14.91 -0.36 1.11
C ASN A 231 13.90 -1.30 0.39
N PRO A 232 12.60 -1.27 0.75
CA PRO A 232 11.59 -2.05 0.04
C PRO A 232 11.24 -1.49 -1.35
N PHE A 233 11.61 -0.25 -1.65
CA PHE A 233 11.40 0.41 -2.94
C PHE A 233 12.70 0.49 -3.75
N TRP A 234 13.49 -0.59 -3.77
CA TRP A 234 14.76 -0.66 -4.51
C TRP A 234 14.58 -0.54 -6.03
N TRP A 235 13.39 -0.88 -6.53
CA TRP A 235 13.05 -0.96 -7.95
C TRP A 235 12.56 0.36 -8.57
N THR A 236 12.18 1.36 -7.76
CA THR A 236 11.59 2.62 -8.23
C THR A 236 12.21 3.84 -7.56
N HIS A 237 12.06 5.01 -8.21
CA HIS A 237 12.46 6.28 -7.65
C HIS A 237 11.45 7.37 -8.00
N GLN A 238 10.84 8.01 -7.01
CA GLN A 238 9.75 8.96 -7.22
C GLN A 238 10.11 10.16 -8.10
N ARG A 239 11.39 10.58 -8.14
CA ARG A 239 11.80 11.67 -9.03
C ARG A 239 11.81 11.24 -10.50
N HIS A 240 12.04 9.97 -10.80
CA HIS A 240 12.15 9.46 -12.17
C HIS A 240 10.86 8.79 -12.65
N ASP A 241 10.28 7.92 -11.82
CA ASP A 241 9.07 7.17 -12.14
C ASP A 241 7.78 7.90 -11.74
N GLY A 242 7.87 8.84 -10.80
CA GLY A 242 6.71 9.41 -10.11
C GLY A 242 6.20 8.53 -8.97
N LYS A 243 5.12 8.95 -8.33
CA LYS A 243 4.47 8.16 -7.28
C LYS A 243 3.52 7.14 -7.93
N LEU A 244 3.85 5.86 -7.81
CA LEU A 244 3.17 4.79 -8.53
C LEU A 244 1.92 4.23 -7.84
N TRP A 245 1.52 4.80 -6.70
CA TRP A 245 0.34 4.40 -5.96
C TRP A 245 -0.25 5.62 -5.21
N ASN A 246 -1.57 5.63 -5.05
CA ASN A 246 -2.28 6.62 -4.26
C ASN A 246 -3.26 5.93 -3.31
N LEU A 247 -3.07 6.12 -2.00
CA LEU A 247 -3.86 5.48 -0.95
C LEU A 247 -4.74 6.49 -0.21
N ASN A 248 -5.03 7.64 -0.83
CA ASN A 248 -5.91 8.63 -0.22
C ASN A 248 -7.33 8.10 -0.05
N ASN A 249 -7.86 7.42 -1.05
CA ASN A 249 -9.20 6.81 -0.98
C ASN A 249 -9.24 5.69 0.07
N TYR A 250 -8.17 4.91 0.22
CA TYR A 250 -8.07 3.89 1.27
C TYR A 250 -8.33 4.46 2.66
N ARG A 251 -7.76 5.63 2.95
CA ARG A 251 -7.94 6.31 4.23
C ARG A 251 -9.39 6.75 4.42
N THR A 252 -9.99 7.39 3.42
CA THR A 252 -11.38 7.85 3.49
C THR A 252 -12.34 6.68 3.72
N ASP A 253 -12.17 5.60 2.95
CA ASP A 253 -13.03 4.43 3.04
C ASP A 253 -12.80 3.66 4.34
N MET A 254 -11.57 3.67 4.89
CA MET A 254 -11.29 3.11 6.21
C MET A 254 -12.07 3.84 7.30
N ILE A 255 -12.15 5.18 7.24
CA ILE A 255 -12.94 5.96 8.20
C ILE A 255 -14.41 5.55 8.12
N GLN A 256 -14.96 5.41 6.91
CA GLN A 256 -16.35 4.98 6.72
C GLN A 256 -16.61 3.56 7.24
N ALA A 257 -15.70 2.62 6.94
CA ALA A 257 -15.78 1.23 7.41
C ALA A 257 -15.70 1.09 8.93
N LEU A 258 -15.11 2.08 9.63
CA LEU A 258 -15.03 2.12 11.08
C LEU A 258 -16.20 2.87 11.74
N GLY A 259 -17.24 3.22 10.98
CA GLY A 259 -18.43 3.91 11.50
C GLY A 259 -18.35 5.44 11.41
N GLY A 260 -17.51 5.98 10.52
CA GLY A 260 -17.31 7.41 10.35
C GLY A 260 -16.48 8.03 11.47
N VAL A 261 -16.25 9.34 11.40
CA VAL A 261 -15.42 10.05 12.39
C VAL A 261 -16.06 10.01 13.78
N GLU A 262 -17.36 10.24 13.88
CA GLU A 262 -18.07 10.21 15.16
C GLU A 262 -18.04 8.82 15.82
N GLY A 263 -18.30 7.77 15.04
CA GLY A 263 -18.21 6.38 15.54
C GLY A 263 -16.81 6.03 16.05
N ILE A 264 -15.77 6.47 15.36
CA ILE A 264 -14.38 6.31 15.82
C ILE A 264 -14.16 7.05 17.15
N LEU A 265 -14.66 8.28 17.28
CA LEU A 265 -14.43 9.12 18.46
C LEU A 265 -15.15 8.61 19.71
N GLU A 266 -16.22 7.82 19.58
CA GLU A 266 -16.86 7.12 20.71
C GLU A 266 -15.91 6.15 21.43
N HIS A 267 -14.88 5.64 20.73
CA HIS A 267 -13.84 4.78 21.30
C HIS A 267 -12.67 5.58 21.90
N THR A 268 -12.78 6.90 22.01
CA THR A 268 -11.73 7.80 22.49
C THR A 268 -12.20 8.61 23.70
N LEU A 269 -11.29 9.38 24.30
CA LEU A 269 -11.62 10.33 25.35
C LEU A 269 -12.08 11.70 24.82
N PHE A 270 -12.45 11.82 23.55
CA PHE A 270 -12.81 13.09 22.91
C PHE A 270 -13.92 13.85 23.67
N LYS A 271 -15.02 13.20 24.06
CA LYS A 271 -16.08 13.83 24.87
C LYS A 271 -15.57 14.37 26.21
N GLY A 272 -14.55 13.73 26.80
CA GLY A 272 -13.90 14.18 28.03
C GLY A 272 -13.05 15.45 27.86
N THR A 273 -12.64 15.78 26.63
CA THR A 273 -11.90 17.02 26.34
C THR A 273 -12.80 18.25 26.23
N TYR A 274 -14.13 18.05 26.16
CA TYR A 274 -15.13 19.12 26.08
C TYR A 274 -14.98 20.07 24.87
N PHE A 275 -14.29 19.64 23.81
CA PHE A 275 -14.31 20.37 22.54
C PHE A 275 -15.69 20.28 21.86
N PRO A 276 -16.19 21.36 21.26
CA PRO A 276 -17.51 21.38 20.61
C PRO A 276 -17.54 20.63 19.27
N THR A 277 -16.40 20.52 18.58
CA THR A 277 -16.25 19.80 17.31
C THR A 277 -14.86 19.18 17.22
N TRP A 278 -14.75 18.10 16.43
CA TRP A 278 -13.47 17.46 16.08
C TRP A 278 -12.78 18.17 14.92
N GLU A 279 -13.49 19.00 14.17
CA GLU A 279 -12.95 19.77 13.05
C GLU A 279 -11.90 20.78 13.53
N GLY A 280 -10.78 20.86 12.80
CA GLY A 280 -9.69 21.78 13.15
C GLY A 280 -8.81 21.33 14.32
N LEU A 281 -9.00 20.12 14.84
CA LEU A 281 -8.05 19.51 15.76
C LEU A 281 -6.77 19.09 15.04
N PHE A 282 -5.64 19.38 15.67
CA PHE A 282 -4.32 18.97 15.19
C PHE A 282 -3.57 18.27 16.32
N TRP A 283 -3.02 17.11 16.01
CA TRP A 283 -2.15 16.38 16.93
C TRP A 283 -0.74 16.96 16.87
N TYR A 284 -0.19 17.37 18.01
CA TYR A 284 1.21 17.72 18.11
C TYR A 284 2.08 16.47 17.88
N VAL A 285 2.82 16.45 16.77
CA VAL A 285 3.82 15.41 16.53
C VAL A 285 5.15 15.89 17.07
N HIS A 286 5.65 15.25 18.14
CA HIS A 286 7.04 15.41 18.52
C HIS A 286 7.94 14.79 17.45
N SER A 287 8.53 15.63 16.60
CA SER A 287 9.67 15.26 15.78
C SER A 287 10.85 14.98 16.71
N THR A 288 10.95 13.76 17.21
CA THR A 288 12.19 13.28 17.80
C THR A 288 13.16 13.07 16.65
N ASN A 289 13.94 14.11 16.34
CA ASN A 289 15.18 13.99 15.58
C ASN A 289 16.08 13.05 16.38
N ASN A 290 16.16 11.79 15.96
CA ASN A 290 17.23 10.83 16.28
C ASN A 290 17.26 9.77 15.19
#